data_AF-A0A7J7LPU3-F1
#
_entry.id   AF-A0A7J7LPU3-F1
#
_cell.length_a   1.000
_cell.length_b   1.000
_cell.length_c   1.000
_cell.angle_alpha   90.00
_cell.angle_beta   90.00
_cell.angle_gamma   90.00
#
_symmetry.space_group_name_H-M   'P 1'
#
loop_
_entity.id
_entity.type
_entity.pdbx_description
1 polymer ?
#
loop_
_entity_poly.entity_id
_entity_poly.type
_entity_poly.pdbx_seq_one_letter_code
_entity_poly.pdbx_strand_id
1 'polypeptide(L)'
;MGKGDVGSTEASKKLLNNRTGTDSERHFKSKEVVRDVIIGVSDGLTVPFALAAGLSGAKVASSIILTAGLAEVAAGAISMGLGG
;
A
#
# COMPACT_ATOMS: atom_id res chain seq x y z
N MET A 1 48.36 -21.39 30.56
CA MET A 1 47.02 -20.79 30.66
C MET A 1 46.65 -20.28 29.28
N GLY A 2 45.56 -20.79 28.70
CA GLY A 2 45.37 -20.85 27.25
C GLY A 2 44.71 -19.67 26.55
N LYS A 3 44.58 -19.91 25.23
CA LYS A 3 43.79 -19.26 24.17
C LYS A 3 44.51 -18.07 23.52
N GLY A 4 44.94 -18.15 22.26
CA GLY A 4 44.34 -18.88 21.14
C GLY A 4 43.20 -18.03 20.56
N ASP A 5 43.23 -17.82 19.25
CA ASP A 5 42.08 -17.42 18.43
C ASP A 5 41.74 -15.92 18.26
N VAL A 6 42.71 -15.01 18.41
CA VAL A 6 42.49 -13.59 18.02
C VAL A 6 42.28 -13.45 16.50
N GLY A 7 42.95 -14.27 15.69
CA GLY A 7 42.80 -14.26 14.22
C GLY A 7 41.48 -14.86 13.70
N SER A 8 40.90 -15.84 14.42
CA SER A 8 39.61 -16.45 14.05
C SER A 8 38.42 -15.52 14.36
N THR A 9 38.57 -14.67 15.38
CA THR A 9 37.53 -13.72 15.82
C THR A 9 37.38 -12.54 14.85
N GLU A 10 38.48 -12.04 14.28
CA GLU A 10 38.51 -11.00 13.24
C GLU A 10 37.97 -11.51 11.90
N ALA A 11 38.37 -12.72 11.49
CA ALA A 11 37.84 -13.39 10.30
C ALA A 11 36.33 -13.66 10.43
N SER A 12 35.89 -14.10 11.60
CA SER A 12 34.47 -14.28 11.91
C SER A 12 33.71 -12.94 11.89
N LYS A 13 34.26 -11.86 12.45
CA LYS A 13 33.68 -10.50 12.35
C LYS A 13 33.59 -10.01 10.90
N LYS A 14 34.59 -10.30 10.06
CA LYS A 14 34.58 -9.93 8.63
C LYS A 14 33.54 -10.74 7.84
N LEU A 15 33.35 -12.02 8.17
CA LEU A 15 32.30 -12.88 7.60
C LEU A 15 30.89 -12.56 8.12
N LEU A 16 30.78 -12.00 9.33
CA LEU A 16 29.53 -11.45 9.87
C LEU A 16 29.19 -10.10 9.23
N ASN A 17 30.19 -9.22 9.03
CA ASN A 17 30.03 -7.93 8.35
C ASN A 17 29.71 -8.09 6.85
N ASN A 18 30.13 -9.18 6.22
CA ASN A 18 29.76 -9.52 4.83
C ASN A 18 28.39 -10.22 4.72
N ARG A 19 27.84 -10.74 5.83
CA ARG A 19 26.44 -11.26 5.91
C ARG A 19 25.43 -10.19 6.30
N THR A 20 25.89 -9.06 6.83
CA THR A 20 25.13 -7.80 6.84
C THR A 20 25.38 -7.01 5.56
N GLY A 21 25.86 -7.66 4.50
CA GLY A 21 25.56 -7.21 3.15
C GLY A 21 24.06 -7.04 3.13
N THR A 22 23.63 -5.79 3.23
CA THR A 22 22.31 -5.35 2.88
C THR A 22 22.13 -5.93 1.49
N ASP A 23 21.51 -7.10 1.41
CA ASP A 23 20.68 -7.41 0.29
C ASP A 23 19.94 -6.11 0.10
N SER A 24 20.28 -5.39 -0.96
CA SER A 24 19.36 -4.46 -1.53
C SER A 24 18.21 -5.37 -1.89
N GLU A 25 17.34 -5.64 -0.91
CA GLU A 25 15.98 -5.96 -1.15
C GLU A 25 15.67 -4.92 -2.20
N ARG A 26 15.47 -5.38 -3.42
CA ARG A 26 14.59 -4.68 -4.31
C ARG A 26 13.26 -4.79 -3.59
N HIS A 27 13.11 -4.01 -2.52
CA HIS A 27 11.89 -3.58 -1.89
C HIS A 27 11.18 -3.01 -3.10
N PHE A 28 10.37 -3.90 -3.66
CA PHE A 28 9.79 -3.76 -4.96
C PHE A 28 8.82 -2.61 -4.75
N LYS A 29 9.26 -1.36 -4.92
CA LYS A 29 8.39 -0.19 -4.88
C LYS A 29 7.19 -0.41 -5.80
N SER A 30 7.36 -1.21 -6.85
CA SER A 30 6.28 -1.67 -7.73
C SER A 30 5.19 -2.47 -7.02
N LYS A 31 5.48 -3.25 -5.96
CA LYS A 31 4.45 -3.94 -5.16
C LYS A 31 3.62 -2.97 -4.32
N GLU A 32 4.26 -1.94 -3.77
CA GLU A 32 3.60 -0.93 -2.94
C GLU A 32 2.68 -0.07 -3.82
N VAL A 33 3.18 0.44 -4.95
CA VAL A 33 2.38 1.19 -5.93
C VAL A 33 1.21 0.37 -6.47
N VAL A 34 1.42 -0.90 -6.82
CA VAL A 34 0.33 -1.76 -7.31
C VAL A 34 -0.71 -2.01 -6.21
N ARG A 35 -0.29 -2.17 -4.95
CA ARG A 35 -1.21 -2.32 -3.82
C ARG A 35 -2.05 -1.07 -3.62
N ASP A 36 -1.45 0.11 -3.66
CA ASP A 36 -2.14 1.38 -3.46
C ASP A 36 -3.16 1.63 -4.59
N VAL A 37 -2.79 1.29 -5.83
CA VAL A 37 -3.73 1.33 -6.97
C VAL A 37 -4.89 0.36 -6.76
N ILE A 38 -4.63 -0.87 -6.30
CA ILE A 38 -5.70 -1.84 -6.05
C ILE A 38 -6.63 -1.37 -4.93
N ILE A 39 -6.09 -0.79 -3.85
CA ILE A 39 -6.90 -0.22 -2.76
C ILE A 39 -7.78 0.92 -3.29
N GLY A 40 -7.19 1.87 -4.03
CA GLY A 40 -7.93 3.00 -4.59
C GLY A 40 -9.00 2.59 -5.59
N VAL A 41 -8.71 1.64 -6.49
CA VAL A 41 -9.70 1.12 -7.45
C VAL A 41 -10.79 0.32 -6.74
N SER A 42 -10.43 -0.49 -5.74
CA SER A 42 -11.40 -1.29 -5.00
C SER A 42 -12.40 -0.40 -4.25
N ASP A 43 -11.93 0.65 -3.58
CA ASP A 43 -12.79 1.60 -2.87
C ASP A 43 -13.59 2.48 -3.85
N GLY A 44 -12.93 2.96 -4.93
CA GLY A 44 -13.56 3.76 -5.98
C GLY A 44 -14.65 3.03 -6.78
N LEU A 45 -14.72 1.70 -6.72
CA LEU A 45 -15.82 0.90 -7.25
C LEU A 45 -16.85 0.55 -6.19
N THR A 46 -16.38 0.11 -5.01
CA THR A 46 -17.26 -0.43 -3.96
C THR A 46 -18.12 0.65 -3.31
N VAL A 47 -17.52 1.80 -2.96
CA VAL A 47 -18.25 2.85 -2.23
C VAL A 47 -19.31 3.52 -3.13
N PRO A 48 -19.01 3.95 -4.37
CA PRO A 48 -20.02 4.51 -5.25
C PRO A 48 -21.09 3.47 -5.64
N PHE A 49 -20.73 2.19 -5.77
CA PHE A 49 -21.70 1.12 -6.02
C PHE A 49 -22.67 0.94 -4.85
N ALA A 50 -22.15 0.87 -3.62
CA ALA A 50 -22.97 0.76 -2.42
C ALA A 50 -23.88 1.98 -2.24
N LEU A 51 -23.35 3.18 -2.51
CA LEU A 51 -24.10 4.43 -2.49
C LEU A 51 -25.24 4.40 -3.53
N ALA A 52 -24.94 4.02 -4.77
CA ALA A 52 -25.93 3.93 -5.83
C ALA A 52 -27.02 2.89 -5.52
N ALA A 53 -26.63 1.71 -5.00
CA ALA A 53 -27.57 0.66 -4.60
C ALA A 53 -28.48 1.12 -3.44
N GLY A 54 -27.91 1.77 -2.41
CA GLY A 54 -28.65 2.28 -1.27
C GLY A 54 -29.66 3.37 -1.66
N LEU A 55 -29.23 4.35 -2.45
CA LEU A 55 -30.11 5.43 -2.92
C LEU A 55 -31.17 4.93 -3.92
N SER A 56 -30.83 3.97 -4.76
CA SER A 56 -31.78 3.29 -5.65
C SER A 56 -32.87 2.57 -4.84
N GLY A 57 -32.49 1.85 -3.78
CA GLY A 57 -33.44 1.22 -2.84
C GLY A 57 -34.32 2.22 -2.10
N ALA A 58 -33.81 3.42 -1.82
CA ALA A 58 -34.54 4.53 -1.21
C ALA A 58 -35.46 5.28 -2.20
N LYS A 59 -35.60 4.83 -3.46
CA LYS A 59 -36.41 5.46 -4.52
C LYS A 59 -36.00 6.92 -4.79
N VAL A 60 -34.72 7.24 -4.66
CA VAL A 60 -34.17 8.57 -4.99
C VAL A 60 -34.07 8.74 -6.51
N ALA A 61 -34.26 9.97 -6.99
CA ALA A 61 -34.15 10.28 -8.42
C ALA A 61 -32.76 9.93 -8.98
N SER A 62 -32.72 9.29 -10.16
CA SER A 62 -31.47 8.83 -10.78
C SER A 62 -30.47 9.96 -11.02
N SER A 63 -30.93 11.18 -11.31
CA SER A 63 -30.05 12.36 -11.44
C SER A 63 -29.24 12.61 -10.17
N ILE A 64 -29.88 12.55 -9.00
CA ILE A 64 -29.23 12.72 -7.70
C ILE A 64 -28.22 11.61 -7.46
N ILE A 65 -28.58 10.36 -7.75
CA ILE A 65 -27.70 9.20 -7.60
C ILE A 65 -26.42 9.37 -8.43
N LEU A 66 -26.56 9.80 -9.69
CA LEU A 66 -25.41 10.04 -10.57
C LEU A 66 -24.52 11.19 -10.05
N THR A 67 -25.10 12.34 -9.66
CA THR A 67 -24.30 13.44 -9.11
C THR A 67 -23.62 13.07 -7.80
N ALA A 68 -24.30 12.34 -6.91
CA ALA A 68 -23.72 11.90 -5.64
C ALA A 68 -22.59 10.90 -5.85
N GLY A 69 -22.77 9.92 -6.74
CA GLY A 69 -21.71 8.96 -7.08
C GLY A 69 -20.49 9.62 -7.73
N LEU A 70 -20.69 10.57 -8.66
CA LEU A 70 -19.60 11.34 -9.27
C LEU A 70 -18.86 12.20 -8.24
N ALA A 71 -19.59 12.86 -7.33
CA ALA A 71 -19.00 13.65 -6.25
C ALA A 71 -18.17 12.78 -5.30
N GLU A 72 -18.66 11.60 -4.93
CA GLU A 72 -17.95 10.63 -4.09
C GLU A 72 -16.65 10.16 -4.75
N VAL A 73 -16.68 9.78 -6.04
CA VAL A 73 -15.49 9.36 -6.78
C VAL A 73 -14.45 10.49 -6.80
N ALA A 74 -14.86 11.72 -7.08
CA ALA A 74 -13.95 12.86 -7.10
C ALA A 74 -13.36 13.17 -5.72
N ALA A 75 -14.19 13.21 -4.67
CA ALA A 75 -13.76 13.47 -3.31
C ALA A 75 -12.84 12.36 -2.78
N GLY A 76 -13.20 11.09 -3.02
CA GLY A 76 -12.42 9.91 -2.64
C GLY A 76 -11.06 9.87 -3.34
N ALA A 77 -11.02 10.14 -4.64
CA ALA A 77 -9.76 10.21 -5.38
C ALA A 77 -8.81 11.31 -4.86
N ILE A 78 -9.35 12.48 -4.51
CA ILE A 78 -8.56 13.57 -3.91
C ILE A 78 -8.04 13.16 -2.53
N SER A 79 -8.91 12.59 -1.69
CA SER A 79 -8.56 12.13 -0.33
C SER A 79 -7.46 11.07 -0.35
N MET A 80 -7.60 10.06 -1.21
CA MET A 80 -6.63 8.97 -1.32
C MET A 80 -5.32 9.39 -2.01
N GLY A 81 -5.39 10.34 -2.94
CA GLY A 81 -4.21 10.85 -3.64
C GLY A 81 -3.38 11.86 -2.84
N LEU A 82 -4.00 12.59 -1.90
CA LEU A 82 -3.31 13.56 -1.03
C LEU A 82 -3.07 13.06 0.40
N GLY A 83 -3.69 11.96 0.80
CA GLY A 83 -3.65 11.41 2.17
C GLY A 83 -2.55 10.38 2.43
N GLY A 84 -1.68 10.10 1.45
CA GLY A 84 -0.52 9.21 1.55
C GLY A 84 0.75 9.92 2.01
#